data_AF-A0A1M5WVQ5-F1
#
_entry.id   AF-A0A1M5WVQ5-F1
#
_cell.length_a   1.000
_cell.length_b   1.000
_cell.length_c   1.000
_cell.angle_alpha   90.00
_cell.angle_beta   90.00
_cell.angle_gamma   90.00
#
_symmetry.space_group_name_H-M   'P 1'
#
loop_
_entity.id
_entity.type
_entity.pdbx_description
1 polymer ?
#
loop_
_entity_poly.entity_id
_entity_poly.type
_entity_poly.pdbx_seq_one_letter_code
_entity_poly.pdbx_strand_id
1 'polypeptide(L)'
;MNEEVVKNFLLSAFSLIDNEEKRYISEVTIITIKSLLPQENEIGNRINYDRLEKEMELWYYYRQGDNTSLLNSIYLNNADVYWNEFDDSIYIRLTPIVFSNNNWDIIREEILKYILFTTGNISTILEGLMVSKILFLIMNNNEEMVDELKCEIINFSQSEFLEKFSQYFRVPVEKYPKKFSIEFERKRIALINILNGMGSNEFSTLRESLRTAQNNIQANNIQAEYSIFAKALYSIKNPISNKKDIRIYENFCDYLCKLNKGRIEPSLLAIDKYYLPNIFSFKEGEEFYHSLLSKCKVLKKEETKVVLKTKSGIYEFKR
;
A
#
# COMPACT_ATOMS: atom_id res chain seq x y z
N MET A 1 -13.43 -9.68 -11.39
CA MET A 1 -13.31 -8.80 -10.22
C MET A 1 -14.68 -8.26 -9.80
N ASN A 2 -15.03 -8.38 -8.52
CA ASN A 2 -16.26 -7.81 -7.95
C ASN A 2 -16.02 -6.33 -7.55
N GLU A 3 -16.60 -5.38 -8.29
CA GLU A 3 -16.41 -3.94 -8.07
C GLU A 3 -16.95 -3.48 -6.71
N GLU A 4 -18.00 -4.13 -6.21
CA GLU A 4 -18.59 -3.84 -4.90
C GLU A 4 -17.62 -4.17 -3.76
N VAL A 5 -16.85 -5.25 -3.90
CA VAL A 5 -15.80 -5.62 -2.92
C VAL A 5 -14.74 -4.52 -2.83
N VAL A 6 -14.24 -4.06 -3.97
CA VAL A 6 -13.23 -2.99 -4.05
C VAL A 6 -13.76 -1.71 -3.41
N LYS A 7 -14.98 -1.32 -3.81
CA LYS A 7 -15.65 -0.12 -3.32
C LYS A 7 -15.87 -0.17 -1.82
N ASN A 8 -16.47 -1.24 -1.30
CA ASN A 8 -16.79 -1.38 0.11
C ASN A 8 -15.53 -1.39 0.98
N PHE A 9 -14.47 -2.09 0.54
CA PHE A 9 -13.21 -2.13 1.25
C PHE A 9 -12.53 -0.76 1.29
N LEU A 10 -12.26 -0.13 0.13
CA LEU A 10 -11.50 1.12 0.07
C LEU A 10 -12.25 2.29 0.71
N LEU A 11 -13.56 2.40 0.47
CA LEU A 11 -14.38 3.41 1.14
C LEU A 11 -14.35 3.22 2.66
N SER A 12 -14.32 1.98 3.15
CA SER A 12 -14.20 1.69 4.58
C SER A 12 -12.84 2.10 5.12
N ALA A 13 -11.76 1.60 4.50
CA ALA A 13 -10.40 1.93 4.89
C ALA A 13 -10.18 3.44 4.99
N PHE A 14 -10.55 4.20 3.95
CA PHE A 14 -10.37 5.65 3.94
C PHE A 14 -11.30 6.41 4.88
N SER A 15 -12.52 5.92 5.13
CA SER A 15 -13.40 6.55 6.12
C SER A 15 -12.96 6.35 7.56
N LEU A 16 -12.20 5.28 7.83
CA LEU A 16 -11.63 4.99 9.14
C LEU A 16 -10.35 5.80 9.39
N ILE A 17 -9.86 6.51 8.37
CA ILE A 17 -8.75 7.47 8.46
C ILE A 17 -9.37 8.86 8.65
N ASP A 18 -9.73 9.17 9.89
CA ASP A 18 -10.34 10.44 10.29
C ASP A 18 -9.34 11.42 10.94
N ASN A 19 -8.24 10.91 11.49
CA ASN A 19 -7.16 11.69 12.08
C ASN A 19 -6.21 12.26 11.00
N GLU A 20 -5.89 13.56 11.08
CA GLU A 20 -4.89 14.23 10.23
C GLU A 20 -3.53 13.53 10.26
N GLU A 21 -3.10 12.96 11.39
CA GLU A 21 -1.84 12.23 11.52
C GLU A 21 -1.82 10.91 10.73
N LYS A 22 -2.98 10.40 10.30
CA LYS A 22 -3.10 9.17 9.51
C LYS A 22 -3.44 9.44 8.04
N ARG A 23 -3.59 10.70 7.63
CA ARG A 23 -3.96 11.04 6.24
C ARG A 23 -2.91 10.60 5.23
N TYR A 24 -1.65 10.52 5.63
CA TYR A 24 -0.58 9.94 4.80
C TYR A 24 -0.94 8.56 4.24
N ILE A 25 -1.72 7.75 4.97
CA ILE A 25 -2.08 6.40 4.53
C ILE A 25 -2.89 6.49 3.23
N SER A 26 -3.90 7.36 3.19
CA SER A 26 -4.71 7.60 1.99
C SER A 26 -3.88 8.24 0.88
N GLU A 27 -3.04 9.23 1.20
CA GLU A 27 -2.16 9.91 0.24
C GLU A 27 -1.21 8.94 -0.46
N VAL A 28 -0.52 8.10 0.29
CA VAL A 28 0.46 7.13 -0.23
C VAL A 28 -0.24 5.97 -0.93
N THR A 29 -1.43 5.58 -0.50
CA THR A 29 -2.27 4.62 -1.24
C THR A 29 -2.63 5.18 -2.62
N ILE A 30 -2.98 6.46 -2.72
CA ILE A 30 -3.24 7.13 -4.01
C ILE A 30 -1.97 7.21 -4.87
N ILE A 31 -0.81 7.49 -4.28
CA ILE A 31 0.48 7.46 -4.99
C ILE A 31 0.77 6.07 -5.55
N THR A 32 0.45 5.02 -4.78
CA THR A 32 0.58 3.62 -5.22
C THR A 32 -0.34 3.35 -6.41
N ILE A 33 -1.61 3.80 -6.35
CA ILE A 33 -2.56 3.71 -7.47
C ILE A 33 -2.03 4.41 -8.73
N LYS A 34 -1.50 5.63 -8.57
CA LYS A 34 -0.92 6.40 -9.69
C LYS A 34 0.29 5.71 -10.31
N SER A 35 1.05 4.96 -9.51
CA SER A 35 2.28 4.31 -9.96
C SER A 35 2.06 2.94 -10.60
N LEU A 36 0.85 2.40 -10.55
CA LEU A 36 0.49 1.15 -11.23
C LEU A 36 0.33 1.38 -12.74
N LEU A 37 1.08 0.60 -13.53
CA LEU A 37 1.04 0.61 -14.98
C LEU A 37 0.69 -0.79 -15.52
N PRO A 38 -0.25 -0.89 -16.48
CA PRO A 38 -0.44 -2.13 -17.22
C PRO A 38 0.82 -2.47 -18.01
N GLN A 39 1.21 -3.74 -18.01
CA GLN A 39 2.38 -4.22 -18.70
C GLN A 39 2.04 -4.60 -20.15
N GLU A 40 2.95 -4.31 -21.08
CA GLU A 40 2.75 -4.65 -22.50
C GLU A 40 2.97 -6.16 -22.77
N ASN A 41 3.87 -6.78 -22.02
CA ASN A 41 4.34 -8.15 -22.27
C ASN A 41 3.72 -9.22 -21.36
N GLU A 42 2.85 -8.83 -20.42
CA GLU A 42 2.15 -9.76 -19.54
C GLU A 42 0.78 -9.21 -19.14
N ILE A 43 -0.17 -10.10 -18.82
CA ILE A 43 -1.49 -9.71 -18.35
C ILE A 43 -1.41 -9.38 -16.86
N GLY A 44 -1.03 -8.14 -16.57
CA GLY A 44 -0.90 -7.63 -15.20
C GLY A 44 -0.53 -6.16 -15.14
N ASN A 45 -0.64 -5.62 -13.93
CA ASN A 45 -0.24 -4.26 -13.58
C ASN A 45 0.91 -4.33 -12.57
N ARG A 46 2.00 -3.60 -12.84
CA ARG A 46 3.16 -3.49 -11.96
C ARG A 46 3.40 -2.05 -11.54
N ILE A 47 4.13 -1.86 -10.45
CA ILE A 47 4.50 -0.53 -9.99
C ILE A 47 5.68 -0.04 -10.83
N ASN A 48 5.54 1.16 -11.37
CA ASN A 48 6.66 1.94 -11.86
C ASN A 48 7.38 2.57 -10.66
N TYR A 49 8.47 1.94 -10.21
CA TYR A 49 9.21 2.39 -9.02
C TYR A 49 9.89 3.75 -9.22
N ASP A 50 10.29 4.11 -10.44
CA ASP A 50 10.82 5.44 -10.75
C ASP A 50 9.73 6.52 -10.58
N ARG A 51 8.49 6.23 -10.99
CA ARG A 51 7.34 7.09 -10.71
C ARG A 51 7.03 7.16 -9.22
N LEU A 52 7.01 6.02 -8.55
CA LEU A 52 6.73 5.92 -7.12
C LEU A 52 7.72 6.77 -6.31
N GLU A 53 9.02 6.65 -6.59
CA GLU A 53 10.07 7.41 -5.91
C GLU A 53 9.85 8.92 -6.06
N LYS A 54 9.63 9.41 -7.29
CA LYS A 54 9.39 10.84 -7.55
C LYS A 54 8.11 11.36 -6.91
N GLU A 55 7.04 10.57 -6.89
CA GLU A 55 5.79 10.94 -6.19
C GLU A 55 6.00 10.97 -4.67
N MET A 56 6.80 10.06 -4.10
CA MET A 56 7.13 10.06 -2.67
C MET A 56 8.04 11.24 -2.28
N GLU A 57 9.02 11.60 -3.11
CA GLU A 57 9.85 12.80 -2.92
C GLU A 57 9.01 14.08 -2.93
N LEU A 58 8.02 14.16 -3.82
CA LEU A 58 7.08 15.29 -3.87
C LEU A 58 6.13 15.28 -2.67
N TRP A 59 5.62 14.10 -2.30
CA TRP A 59 4.73 13.89 -1.14
C TRP A 59 5.35 14.38 0.16
N TYR A 60 6.66 14.19 0.34
CA TYR A 60 7.38 14.70 1.50
C TYR A 60 7.03 16.17 1.82
N TYR A 61 6.87 17.01 0.79
CA TYR A 61 6.61 18.43 0.98
C TYR A 61 5.14 18.77 1.29
N TYR A 62 4.16 17.92 0.98
CA TYR A 62 2.73 18.21 1.25
C TYR A 62 2.06 17.24 2.22
N ARG A 63 2.80 16.27 2.74
CA ARG A 63 2.30 15.19 3.60
C ARG A 63 1.50 15.70 4.80
N GLN A 64 0.48 14.94 5.15
CA GLN A 64 -0.30 15.13 6.37
C GLN A 64 -0.11 13.93 7.29
N GLY A 65 0.69 14.14 8.34
CA GLY A 65 1.18 13.09 9.24
C GLY A 65 2.58 12.60 8.86
N ASP A 66 3.18 11.87 9.78
CA ASP A 66 4.52 11.31 9.64
C ASP A 66 4.47 9.78 9.87
N ASN A 67 5.32 9.07 9.13
CA ASN A 67 5.56 7.66 9.30
C ASN A 67 7.04 7.41 9.06
N THR A 68 7.76 6.97 10.09
CA THR A 68 9.22 6.90 10.01
C THR A 68 9.69 5.92 8.95
N SER A 69 8.99 4.79 8.75
CA SER A 69 9.35 3.81 7.70
C SER A 69 9.26 4.43 6.31
N LEU A 70 8.19 5.20 6.04
CA LEU A 70 8.04 5.95 4.79
C LEU A 70 9.07 7.07 4.64
N LEU A 71 9.32 7.86 5.68
CA LEU A 71 10.33 8.92 5.62
C LEU A 71 11.75 8.34 5.42
N ASN A 72 11.99 7.18 6.00
CA ASN A 72 13.22 6.41 5.81
C ASN A 72 13.38 5.92 4.38
N SER A 73 12.27 5.58 3.71
CA SER A 73 12.24 5.24 2.30
C SER A 73 12.34 6.45 1.36
N ILE A 74 12.54 7.67 1.84
CA ILE A 74 12.77 8.81 0.95
C ILE A 74 14.15 9.37 1.20
N TYR A 75 14.46 9.72 2.45
CA TYR A 75 15.67 10.51 2.76
C TYR A 75 16.53 9.95 3.88
N LEU A 76 15.99 9.20 4.87
CA LEU A 76 16.77 8.87 6.06
C LEU A 76 17.76 7.71 5.85
N ASN A 77 17.44 6.72 5.00
CA ASN A 77 18.29 5.55 4.70
C ASN A 77 18.93 4.90 5.95
N ASN A 78 18.26 4.96 7.09
CA ASN A 78 18.65 4.40 8.36
C ASN A 78 18.36 2.90 8.36
N ALA A 79 19.41 2.10 8.57
CA ALA A 79 19.33 0.65 8.60
C ALA A 79 18.49 0.11 9.77
N ASP A 80 18.58 0.73 10.95
CA ASP A 80 17.83 0.30 12.13
C ASP A 80 16.33 0.49 11.92
N VAL A 81 15.92 1.66 11.45
CA VAL A 81 14.53 1.94 11.06
C VAL A 81 14.05 0.94 10.02
N TYR A 82 14.82 0.73 8.96
CA TYR A 82 14.44 -0.19 7.89
C TYR A 82 14.22 -1.63 8.37
N TRP A 83 15.06 -2.13 9.28
CA TRP A 83 15.01 -3.52 9.72
C TRP A 83 14.06 -3.78 10.90
N ASN A 84 13.88 -2.80 11.77
CA ASN A 84 13.23 -3.02 13.07
C ASN A 84 11.89 -2.28 13.21
N GLU A 85 11.69 -1.16 12.52
CA GLU A 85 10.45 -0.42 12.66
C GLU A 85 9.27 -1.18 12.03
N PHE A 86 8.13 -1.10 12.71
CA PHE A 86 6.89 -1.72 12.28
C PHE A 86 5.93 -0.64 11.77
N ASP A 87 5.41 -0.86 10.57
CA ASP A 87 4.46 0.03 9.91
C ASP A 87 3.22 -0.78 9.50
N ASP A 88 2.13 -0.65 10.24
CA ASP A 88 0.86 -1.32 9.95
C ASP A 88 0.06 -0.65 8.82
N SER A 89 0.37 0.61 8.49
CA SER A 89 -0.28 1.32 7.40
C SER A 89 -0.05 0.64 6.05
N ILE A 90 1.06 -0.08 5.92
CA ILE A 90 1.44 -0.78 4.70
C ILE A 90 0.35 -1.72 4.21
N TYR A 91 -0.41 -2.35 5.12
CA TYR A 91 -1.45 -3.30 4.73
C TYR A 91 -2.57 -2.64 3.91
N ILE A 92 -2.89 -1.37 4.18
CA ILE A 92 -3.80 -0.59 3.33
C ILE A 92 -3.12 -0.19 2.02
N ARG A 93 -1.86 0.23 2.08
CA ARG A 93 -1.08 0.68 0.92
C ARG A 93 -0.81 -0.43 -0.11
N LEU A 94 -0.85 -1.70 0.31
CA LEU A 94 -0.72 -2.88 -0.55
C LEU A 94 -2.00 -3.18 -1.36
N THR A 95 -3.17 -2.72 -0.91
CA THR A 95 -4.45 -3.11 -1.52
C THR A 95 -4.65 -2.68 -2.98
N PRO A 96 -4.13 -1.54 -3.48
CA PRO A 96 -4.15 -1.22 -4.90
C PRO A 96 -3.51 -2.31 -5.79
N ILE A 97 -2.41 -2.94 -5.32
CA ILE A 97 -1.71 -3.99 -6.06
C ILE A 97 -2.62 -5.21 -6.21
N VAL A 98 -3.31 -5.60 -5.13
CA VAL A 98 -4.26 -6.72 -5.14
C VAL A 98 -5.46 -6.40 -6.03
N PHE A 99 -6.07 -5.22 -5.87
CA PHE A 99 -7.27 -4.85 -6.63
C PHE A 99 -7.01 -4.67 -8.13
N SER A 100 -5.82 -4.22 -8.51
CA SER A 100 -5.48 -4.00 -9.93
C SER A 100 -5.07 -5.27 -10.67
N ASN A 101 -4.99 -6.44 -10.02
CA ASN A 101 -4.48 -7.66 -10.64
C ASN A 101 -5.40 -8.87 -10.40
N ASN A 102 -5.35 -9.85 -11.30
CA ASN A 102 -6.07 -11.14 -11.15
C ASN A 102 -5.11 -12.34 -11.03
N ASN A 103 -3.83 -12.17 -11.34
CA ASN A 103 -2.81 -13.21 -11.20
C ASN A 103 -2.09 -13.06 -9.86
N TRP A 104 -2.21 -14.07 -8.99
CA TRP A 104 -1.57 -14.06 -7.68
C TRP A 104 -0.05 -13.99 -7.75
N ASP A 105 0.61 -14.58 -8.76
CA ASP A 105 2.08 -14.54 -8.86
C ASP A 105 2.59 -13.11 -9.11
N ILE A 106 1.87 -12.35 -9.94
CA ILE A 106 2.16 -10.93 -10.19
C ILE A 106 1.92 -10.13 -8.91
N ILE A 107 0.79 -10.37 -8.24
CA ILE A 107 0.46 -9.70 -6.97
C ILE A 107 1.55 -9.99 -5.94
N ARG A 108 1.85 -11.26 -5.67
CA ARG A 108 2.86 -11.70 -4.69
C ARG A 108 4.20 -11.04 -4.96
N GLU A 109 4.67 -11.05 -6.20
CA GLU A 109 5.95 -10.44 -6.54
C GLU A 109 5.95 -8.93 -6.28
N GLU A 110 4.89 -8.24 -6.68
CA GLU A 110 4.79 -6.78 -6.56
C GLU A 110 4.58 -6.33 -5.10
N ILE A 111 3.82 -7.10 -4.32
CA ILE A 111 3.66 -6.92 -2.87
C ILE A 111 5.03 -6.99 -2.19
N LEU A 112 5.83 -8.02 -2.48
CA LEU A 112 7.15 -8.19 -1.87
C LEU A 112 8.10 -7.05 -2.25
N LYS A 113 8.14 -6.63 -3.53
CA LYS A 113 8.93 -5.47 -3.96
C LYS A 113 8.50 -4.19 -3.25
N TYR A 114 7.20 -3.94 -3.13
CA TYR A 114 6.68 -2.74 -2.48
C TYR A 114 6.97 -2.71 -0.98
N ILE A 115 6.88 -3.87 -0.30
CA ILE A 115 7.29 -3.97 1.11
C ILE A 115 8.77 -3.62 1.23
N LEU A 116 9.63 -4.26 0.45
CA LEU A 116 11.08 -4.04 0.49
C LEU A 116 11.49 -2.61 0.13
N PHE A 117 10.70 -1.90 -0.67
CA PHE A 117 10.87 -0.48 -0.95
C PHE A 117 10.71 0.40 0.30
N THR A 118 9.92 -0.02 1.30
CA THR A 118 9.67 0.79 2.51
C THR A 118 10.28 0.22 3.80
N THR A 119 10.36 -1.11 3.93
CA THR A 119 10.86 -1.79 5.13
C THR A 119 11.42 -3.17 4.83
N GLY A 120 12.43 -3.57 5.57
CA GLY A 120 12.98 -4.93 5.60
C GLY A 120 12.44 -5.76 6.77
N ASN A 121 11.48 -5.24 7.54
CA ASN A 121 10.93 -5.91 8.70
C ASN A 121 10.29 -7.25 8.31
N ILE A 122 10.85 -8.35 8.83
CA ILE A 122 10.42 -9.72 8.52
C ILE A 122 8.95 -9.95 8.86
N SER A 123 8.46 -9.38 9.97
CA SER A 123 7.05 -9.54 10.35
C SER A 123 6.14 -8.87 9.33
N THR A 124 6.49 -7.67 8.87
CA THR A 124 5.74 -6.94 7.84
C THR A 124 5.77 -7.68 6.49
N ILE A 125 6.91 -8.27 6.11
CA ILE A 125 7.04 -9.07 4.88
C ILE A 125 6.05 -10.24 4.90
N LEU A 126 6.07 -11.04 5.99
CA LEU A 126 5.24 -12.24 6.11
C LEU A 126 3.76 -11.89 6.28
N GLU A 127 3.44 -10.94 7.16
CA GLU A 127 2.06 -10.53 7.40
C GLU A 127 1.45 -9.85 6.18
N GLY A 128 2.20 -8.96 5.54
CA GLY A 128 1.79 -8.24 4.34
C GLY A 128 1.44 -9.19 3.19
N LEU A 129 2.23 -10.24 2.99
CA LEU A 129 1.93 -11.30 2.01
C LEU A 129 0.61 -12.02 2.35
N MET A 130 0.42 -12.44 3.61
CA MET A 130 -0.76 -13.20 4.01
C MET A 130 -2.05 -12.37 3.97
N VAL A 131 -2.05 -11.13 4.46
CA VAL A 131 -3.25 -10.27 4.44
C VAL A 131 -3.61 -9.89 3.00
N SER A 132 -2.61 -9.73 2.12
CA SER A 132 -2.85 -9.54 0.68
C SER A 132 -3.46 -10.78 0.05
N LYS A 133 -3.01 -11.99 0.43
CA LYS A 133 -3.58 -13.26 -0.03
C LYS A 133 -5.03 -13.41 0.45
N ILE A 134 -5.34 -13.05 1.71
CA ILE A 134 -6.72 -13.03 2.22
C ILE A 134 -7.61 -12.17 1.33
N LEU A 135 -7.18 -10.94 1.04
CA LEU A 135 -7.95 -10.03 0.20
C LEU A 135 -8.15 -10.60 -1.22
N PHE A 136 -7.10 -11.17 -1.81
CA PHE A 136 -7.17 -11.83 -3.11
C PHE A 136 -8.16 -13.01 -3.11
N LEU A 137 -8.13 -13.86 -2.10
CA LEU A 137 -9.03 -15.02 -1.98
C LEU A 137 -10.48 -14.59 -1.81
N ILE A 138 -10.74 -13.54 -1.02
CA ILE A 138 -12.09 -12.95 -0.86
C ILE A 138 -12.60 -12.42 -2.21
N MET A 139 -11.77 -11.70 -2.96
CA MET A 139 -12.16 -11.17 -4.27
C MET A 139 -12.52 -12.26 -5.29
N ASN A 140 -11.97 -13.46 -5.11
CA ASN A 140 -12.21 -14.62 -5.97
C ASN A 140 -13.22 -15.62 -5.37
N ASN A 141 -13.90 -15.26 -4.27
CA ASN A 141 -14.86 -16.11 -3.56
C ASN A 141 -14.30 -17.50 -3.21
N ASN A 142 -13.02 -17.59 -2.83
CA ASN A 142 -12.43 -18.85 -2.40
C ASN A 142 -12.77 -19.13 -0.92
N GLU A 143 -13.42 -20.27 -0.66
CA GLU A 143 -13.86 -20.68 0.68
C GLU A 143 -12.76 -21.39 1.49
N GLU A 144 -11.76 -21.99 0.83
CA GLU A 144 -10.66 -22.75 1.44
C GLU A 144 -9.49 -21.84 1.89
N MET A 145 -9.83 -20.68 2.47
CA MET A 145 -8.88 -19.60 2.73
C MET A 145 -7.69 -20.01 3.60
N VAL A 146 -7.93 -20.77 4.67
CA VAL A 146 -6.86 -21.16 5.61
C VAL A 146 -5.88 -22.13 4.95
N ASP A 147 -6.37 -23.06 4.14
CA ASP A 147 -5.53 -24.06 3.47
C ASP A 147 -4.69 -23.41 2.37
N GLU A 148 -5.26 -22.48 1.61
CA GLU A 148 -4.52 -21.64 0.66
C GLU A 148 -3.41 -20.82 1.32
N LEU A 149 -3.68 -20.20 2.47
CA LEU A 149 -2.67 -19.46 3.24
C LEU A 149 -1.57 -20.38 3.77
N LYS A 150 -1.93 -21.59 4.24
CA LYS A 150 -0.96 -22.60 4.69
C LYS A 150 -0.05 -23.03 3.54
N CYS A 151 -0.63 -23.36 2.39
CA CYS A 151 0.11 -23.70 1.18
C CYS A 151 1.07 -22.55 0.79
N GLU A 152 0.61 -21.31 0.83
CA GLU A 152 1.43 -20.14 0.51
C GLU A 152 2.65 -20.03 1.46
N ILE A 153 2.43 -20.04 2.77
CA ILE A 153 3.52 -19.83 3.74
C ILE A 153 4.47 -21.03 3.85
N ILE A 154 3.97 -22.26 3.67
CA ILE A 154 4.80 -23.47 3.67
C ILE A 154 5.77 -23.42 2.50
N ASN A 155 5.28 -23.02 1.32
CA ASN A 155 6.09 -22.91 0.10
C ASN A 155 6.89 -21.61 0.01
N PHE A 156 6.74 -20.67 0.96
CA PHE A 156 7.51 -19.44 0.99
C PHE A 156 8.91 -19.69 1.58
N SER A 157 9.81 -20.19 0.73
CA SER A 157 11.20 -20.48 1.09
C SER A 157 12.02 -19.19 1.28
N GLN A 158 12.74 -19.12 2.40
CA GLN A 158 13.64 -18.00 2.71
C GLN A 158 14.79 -17.87 1.69
N SER A 159 15.32 -18.98 1.20
CA SER A 159 16.44 -18.97 0.24
C SER A 159 15.99 -18.48 -1.13
N GLU A 160 14.86 -18.99 -1.63
CA GLU A 160 14.26 -18.54 -2.91
C GLU A 160 13.83 -17.07 -2.83
N PHE A 161 13.30 -16.65 -1.69
CA PHE A 161 12.96 -15.26 -1.44
C PHE A 161 14.21 -14.37 -1.53
N LEU A 162 15.32 -14.71 -0.87
CA LEU A 162 16.54 -13.91 -0.98
C LEU A 162 17.15 -13.95 -2.37
N GLU A 163 17.16 -15.10 -3.04
CA GLU A 163 17.67 -15.24 -4.41
C GLU A 163 16.92 -14.31 -5.36
N LYS A 164 15.58 -14.31 -5.30
CA LYS A 164 14.74 -13.52 -6.19
C LYS A 164 14.68 -12.03 -5.82
N PHE A 165 14.73 -11.70 -4.53
CA PHE A 165 14.40 -10.35 -4.05
C PHE A 165 15.55 -9.56 -3.41
N SER A 166 16.75 -10.13 -3.26
CA SER A 166 17.92 -9.46 -2.68
C SER A 166 18.19 -8.06 -3.24
N GLN A 167 18.07 -7.88 -4.55
CA GLN A 167 18.29 -6.58 -5.22
C GLN A 167 17.26 -5.50 -4.87
N TYR A 168 16.09 -5.85 -4.34
CA TYR A 168 15.04 -4.90 -3.96
C TYR A 168 15.17 -4.43 -2.51
N PHE A 169 16.06 -5.02 -1.72
CA PHE A 169 16.35 -4.52 -0.39
C PHE A 169 17.07 -3.18 -0.48
N ARG A 170 16.55 -2.17 0.21
CA ARG A 170 17.21 -0.86 0.31
C ARG A 170 18.43 -0.87 1.21
N VAL A 171 18.43 -1.78 2.18
CA VAL A 171 19.55 -1.99 3.09
C VAL A 171 19.98 -3.44 2.92
N PRO A 172 21.28 -3.71 2.69
CA PRO A 172 21.77 -5.07 2.51
C PRO A 172 21.45 -5.96 3.72
N VAL A 173 21.08 -7.23 3.47
CA VAL A 173 20.66 -8.22 4.48
C VAL A 173 21.75 -8.43 5.53
N GLU A 174 23.02 -8.24 5.18
CA GLU A 174 24.19 -8.33 6.06
C GLU A 174 24.17 -7.28 7.17
N LYS A 175 23.43 -6.18 7.00
CA LYS A 175 23.23 -5.14 8.01
C LYS A 175 22.07 -5.45 8.95
N TYR A 176 21.35 -6.56 8.75
CA TYR A 176 20.31 -6.98 9.68
C TYR A 176 20.95 -7.27 11.06
N PRO A 177 20.43 -6.73 12.17
CA PRO A 177 21.09 -6.77 13.47
C PRO A 177 21.19 -8.18 14.10
N LYS A 178 20.47 -9.16 13.55
CA LYS A 178 20.43 -10.55 14.05
C LYS A 178 20.79 -11.51 12.91
N LYS A 179 20.61 -12.81 13.15
CA LYS A 179 20.72 -13.83 12.10
C LYS A 179 19.43 -13.88 11.28
N PHE A 180 19.42 -13.19 10.13
CA PHE A 180 18.23 -13.02 9.28
C PHE A 180 17.50 -14.33 9.01
N SER A 181 18.20 -15.36 8.51
CA SER A 181 17.59 -16.66 8.20
C SER A 181 16.90 -17.30 9.41
N ILE A 182 17.51 -17.20 10.61
CA ILE A 182 16.92 -17.78 11.83
C ILE A 182 15.67 -17.01 12.24
N GLU A 183 15.72 -15.67 12.22
CA GLU A 183 14.57 -14.84 12.58
C GLU A 183 13.42 -14.98 11.58
N PHE A 184 13.73 -15.12 10.30
CA PHE A 184 12.77 -15.37 9.24
C PHE A 184 12.02 -16.68 9.46
N GLU A 185 12.76 -17.77 9.65
CA GLU A 185 12.17 -19.09 9.88
C GLU A 185 11.36 -19.14 11.18
N ARG A 186 11.86 -18.51 12.26
CA ARG A 186 11.11 -18.43 13.52
C ARG A 186 9.77 -17.71 13.33
N LYS A 187 9.75 -16.58 12.61
CA LYS A 187 8.53 -15.82 12.34
C LYS A 187 7.59 -16.54 11.36
N ARG A 188 8.14 -17.24 10.37
CA ARG A 188 7.38 -18.11 9.46
C ARG A 188 6.69 -19.25 10.20
N ILE A 189 7.37 -19.91 11.13
CA ILE A 189 6.78 -20.94 12.02
C ILE A 189 5.68 -20.35 12.90
N ALA A 190 5.91 -19.16 13.50
CA ALA A 190 4.90 -18.49 14.29
C ALA A 190 3.61 -18.18 13.48
N LEU A 191 3.77 -17.81 12.21
CA LEU A 191 2.64 -17.61 11.28
C LEU A 191 1.91 -18.92 10.99
N ILE A 192 2.62 -20.00 10.69
CA ILE A 192 2.04 -21.34 10.49
C ILE A 192 1.24 -21.76 11.72
N ASN A 193 1.74 -21.45 12.93
CA ASN A 193 1.05 -21.78 14.17
C ASN A 193 -0.29 -21.04 14.29
N ILE A 194 -0.35 -19.76 13.90
CA ILE A 194 -1.59 -18.99 13.84
C ILE A 194 -2.60 -19.64 12.89
N LEU A 195 -2.15 -20.05 11.70
CA LEU A 195 -3.01 -20.72 10.72
C LEU A 195 -3.50 -22.11 11.19
N ASN A 196 -2.80 -22.72 12.15
CA ASN A 196 -3.23 -23.95 12.82
C ASN A 196 -4.07 -23.68 14.09
N GLY A 197 -4.52 -22.44 14.32
CA GLY A 197 -5.38 -22.09 15.45
C GLY A 197 -4.66 -21.94 16.79
N MET A 198 -3.33 -21.93 16.81
CA MET A 198 -2.58 -21.67 18.03
C MET A 198 -2.52 -20.18 18.35
N GLY A 199 -2.58 -19.84 19.65
CA GLY A 199 -2.45 -18.47 20.11
C GLY A 199 -1.06 -17.90 19.86
N SER A 200 -0.99 -16.66 19.37
CA SER A 200 0.24 -15.89 19.24
C SER A 200 -0.07 -14.40 19.47
N ASN A 201 0.88 -13.66 20.01
CA ASN A 201 0.81 -12.21 20.10
C ASN A 201 1.34 -11.52 18.83
N GLU A 202 2.11 -12.23 17.98
CA GLU A 202 2.63 -11.72 16.71
C GLU A 202 1.58 -11.76 15.59
N PHE A 203 1.67 -10.84 14.62
CA PHE A 203 0.79 -10.80 13.45
C PHE A 203 -0.68 -10.50 13.78
N SER A 204 -0.93 -9.39 14.50
CA SER A 204 -2.27 -9.00 14.93
C SER A 204 -3.22 -8.76 13.74
N THR A 205 -2.76 -8.10 12.69
CA THR A 205 -3.60 -7.78 11.52
C THR A 205 -4.02 -9.05 10.80
N LEU A 206 -3.14 -10.03 10.66
CA LEU A 206 -3.49 -11.35 10.10
C LEU A 206 -4.54 -12.06 10.94
N ARG A 207 -4.35 -12.13 12.27
CA ARG A 207 -5.32 -12.79 13.17
C ARG A 207 -6.69 -12.14 13.10
N GLU A 208 -6.74 -10.81 13.13
CA GLU A 208 -7.97 -10.04 13.01
C GLU A 208 -8.63 -10.26 11.65
N SER A 209 -7.84 -10.25 10.57
CA SER A 209 -8.31 -10.49 9.21
C SER A 209 -8.91 -11.88 9.03
N LEU A 210 -8.28 -12.92 9.57
CA LEU A 210 -8.81 -14.29 9.55
C LEU A 210 -10.15 -14.38 10.29
N ARG A 211 -10.24 -13.80 11.49
CA ARG A 211 -11.49 -13.77 12.26
C ARG A 211 -12.60 -13.06 11.51
N THR A 212 -12.29 -11.91 10.89
CA THR A 212 -13.24 -11.15 10.07
C THR A 212 -13.68 -11.91 8.82
N ALA A 213 -12.75 -12.52 8.10
CA ALA A 213 -13.01 -13.18 6.83
C ALA A 213 -13.88 -14.44 6.98
N GLN A 214 -13.67 -15.21 8.04
CA GLN A 214 -14.36 -16.48 8.32
C GLN A 214 -15.82 -16.33 8.81
N ASN A 215 -16.46 -15.16 8.64
CA ASN A 215 -17.84 -14.87 9.07
C ASN A 215 -18.12 -14.99 10.57
N ASN A 216 -17.09 -15.13 11.41
CA ASN A 216 -17.27 -15.38 12.84
C ASN A 216 -17.52 -14.11 13.69
N ILE A 217 -17.67 -12.95 13.05
CA ILE A 217 -17.84 -11.67 13.75
C ILE A 217 -19.18 -11.04 13.34
N GLN A 218 -20.12 -10.97 14.29
CA GLN A 218 -21.32 -10.12 14.16
C GLN A 218 -20.91 -8.63 14.18
N ALA A 219 -21.69 -7.73 13.57
CA ALA A 219 -21.37 -6.30 13.49
C ALA A 219 -20.95 -5.64 14.80
N ASN A 220 -21.52 -6.10 15.91
CA ASN A 220 -21.27 -5.56 17.25
C ASN A 220 -19.99 -6.11 17.90
N ASN A 221 -19.33 -7.10 17.29
CA ASN A 221 -18.17 -7.81 17.85
C ASN A 221 -16.82 -7.35 17.25
N ILE A 222 -16.83 -6.44 16.26
CA ILE A 222 -15.58 -5.84 15.77
C ILE A 222 -15.07 -4.92 16.86
N GLN A 223 -13.92 -5.26 17.41
CA GLN A 223 -13.36 -4.46 18.49
C GLN A 223 -12.83 -3.14 17.92
N ALA A 224 -13.01 -2.07 18.68
CA ALA A 224 -12.51 -0.75 18.33
C ALA A 224 -10.99 -0.74 18.09
N GLU A 225 -10.26 -1.70 18.63
CA GLU A 225 -8.81 -1.83 18.53
C GLU A 225 -8.33 -2.57 17.26
N TYR A 226 -9.25 -3.18 16.48
CA TYR A 226 -8.84 -3.88 15.26
C TYR A 226 -8.18 -2.91 14.27
N SER A 227 -7.20 -3.43 13.53
CA SER A 227 -6.54 -2.76 12.42
C SER A 227 -7.54 -2.22 11.41
N ILE A 228 -7.16 -1.13 10.74
CA ILE A 228 -7.97 -0.52 9.66
C ILE A 228 -8.23 -1.55 8.57
N PHE A 229 -7.25 -2.41 8.27
CA PHE A 229 -7.37 -3.46 7.27
C PHE A 229 -8.46 -4.47 7.65
N ALA A 230 -8.45 -5.02 8.86
CA ALA A 230 -9.45 -5.98 9.30
C ALA A 230 -10.85 -5.36 9.38
N LYS A 231 -10.98 -4.09 9.79
CA LYS A 231 -12.25 -3.36 9.75
C LYS A 231 -12.76 -3.13 8.33
N ALA A 232 -11.85 -2.81 7.40
CA ALA A 232 -12.20 -2.63 6.00
C ALA A 232 -12.65 -3.95 5.34
N LEU A 233 -12.00 -5.08 5.67
CA LEU A 233 -12.44 -6.42 5.27
C LEU A 233 -13.88 -6.70 5.71
N TYR A 234 -14.23 -6.33 6.93
CA TYR A 234 -15.58 -6.57 7.46
C TYR A 234 -16.64 -5.83 6.64
N SER A 235 -16.33 -4.59 6.23
CA SER A 235 -17.24 -3.76 5.45
C SER A 235 -17.54 -4.29 4.06
N ILE A 236 -16.77 -5.26 3.55
CA ILE A 236 -17.09 -5.94 2.28
C ILE A 236 -18.49 -6.57 2.33
N LYS A 237 -18.82 -7.23 3.45
CA LYS A 237 -20.13 -7.88 3.68
C LYS A 237 -21.13 -6.98 4.41
N ASN A 238 -20.65 -5.94 5.07
CA ASN A 238 -21.45 -5.05 5.90
C ASN A 238 -21.13 -3.59 5.54
N PRO A 239 -21.56 -3.13 4.35
CA PRO A 239 -21.22 -1.80 3.85
C PRO A 239 -21.73 -0.71 4.78
N ILE A 240 -20.91 0.31 4.97
CA ILE A 240 -21.23 1.45 5.83
C ILE A 240 -22.12 2.42 5.05
N SER A 241 -23.29 2.76 5.62
CA SER A 241 -24.38 3.48 4.92
C SER A 241 -24.24 5.01 4.85
N ASN A 242 -23.36 5.64 5.62
CA ASN A 242 -23.25 7.12 5.70
C ASN A 242 -21.79 7.58 5.62
N LYS A 243 -21.37 8.16 4.49
CA LYS A 243 -20.01 8.71 4.37
C LYS A 243 -19.97 10.05 3.63
N LYS A 244 -19.13 10.97 4.15
CA LYS A 244 -18.69 12.18 3.46
C LYS A 244 -17.63 11.81 2.41
N ASP A 245 -17.51 12.60 1.35
CA ASP A 245 -16.48 12.48 0.29
C ASP A 245 -16.46 11.17 -0.55
N ILE A 246 -17.60 10.48 -0.63
CA ILE A 246 -17.79 9.23 -1.40
C ILE A 246 -17.26 9.33 -2.86
N ARG A 247 -17.47 10.46 -3.53
CA ARG A 247 -17.17 10.63 -4.96
C ARG A 247 -15.69 10.51 -5.32
N ILE A 248 -14.78 11.03 -4.50
CA ILE A 248 -13.34 10.98 -4.79
C ILE A 248 -12.86 9.53 -4.72
N TYR A 249 -13.29 8.80 -3.69
CA TYR A 249 -12.92 7.42 -3.47
C TYR A 249 -13.56 6.47 -4.50
N GLU A 250 -14.78 6.75 -4.95
CA GLU A 250 -15.41 6.04 -6.07
C GLU A 250 -14.57 6.14 -7.34
N ASN A 251 -14.06 7.33 -7.68
CA ASN A 251 -13.21 7.48 -8.86
C ASN A 251 -11.93 6.62 -8.79
N PHE A 252 -11.33 6.47 -7.60
CA PHE A 252 -10.17 5.60 -7.41
C PHE A 252 -10.54 4.11 -7.54
N CYS A 253 -11.70 3.71 -7.01
CA CYS A 253 -12.20 2.35 -7.19
C CYS A 253 -12.43 2.04 -8.67
N ASP A 254 -13.11 2.93 -9.40
CA ASP A 254 -13.35 2.79 -10.84
C ASP A 254 -12.05 2.69 -11.64
N TYR A 255 -11.04 3.49 -11.26
CA TYR A 255 -9.72 3.45 -11.89
C TYR A 255 -9.03 2.10 -11.67
N LEU A 256 -9.02 1.58 -10.44
CA LEU A 256 -8.50 0.24 -10.14
C LEU A 256 -9.27 -0.85 -10.90
N CYS A 257 -10.59 -0.72 -11.02
CA CYS A 257 -11.41 -1.64 -11.82
C CYS A 257 -11.03 -1.63 -13.30
N LYS A 258 -10.73 -0.45 -13.86
CA LYS A 258 -10.27 -0.33 -15.25
C LYS A 258 -8.88 -0.92 -15.44
N LEU A 259 -7.95 -0.71 -14.51
CA LEU A 259 -6.62 -1.35 -14.54
C LEU A 259 -6.73 -2.87 -14.51
N ASN A 260 -7.51 -3.42 -13.57
CA ASN A 260 -7.73 -4.86 -13.44
C ASN A 260 -8.31 -5.49 -14.72
N LYS A 261 -9.22 -4.80 -15.38
CA LYS A 261 -9.88 -5.25 -16.62
C LYS A 261 -9.06 -4.97 -17.88
N GLY A 262 -7.84 -4.43 -17.78
CA GLY A 262 -7.00 -4.09 -18.93
C GLY A 262 -7.61 -3.01 -19.83
N ARG A 263 -8.41 -2.09 -19.26
CA ARG A 263 -9.16 -1.05 -20.01
C ARG A 263 -8.45 0.29 -20.07
N ILE A 264 -7.16 0.33 -19.72
CA ILE A 264 -6.34 1.53 -19.79
C ILE A 264 -5.15 1.22 -20.69
N GLU A 265 -4.97 2.03 -21.73
CA GLU A 265 -3.80 1.91 -22.60
C GLU A 265 -2.53 2.36 -21.84
N PRO A 266 -1.46 1.55 -21.81
CA PRO A 266 -0.22 1.87 -21.10
C PRO A 266 0.39 3.22 -21.50
N SER A 267 0.33 3.55 -22.79
CA SER A 267 0.85 4.80 -23.36
C SER A 267 0.21 6.07 -22.78
N LEU A 268 -1.03 5.97 -22.28
CA LEU A 268 -1.72 7.10 -21.64
C LEU A 268 -1.22 7.37 -20.21
N LEU A 269 -0.54 6.41 -19.60
CA LEU A 269 -0.04 6.48 -18.23
C LEU A 269 1.48 6.66 -18.14
N ALA A 270 2.20 6.27 -19.20
CA ALA A 270 3.64 6.42 -19.30
C ALA A 270 4.07 7.89 -19.28
N ILE A 271 5.21 8.16 -18.64
CA ILE A 271 5.87 9.47 -18.65
C ILE A 271 7.26 9.25 -19.23
N ASP A 272 7.45 9.59 -20.50
CA ASP A 272 8.72 9.37 -21.20
C ASP A 272 9.85 10.21 -20.61
N LYS A 273 9.53 11.46 -20.24
CA LYS A 273 10.50 12.40 -19.65
C LYS A 273 9.86 13.19 -18.53
N TYR A 274 10.47 13.12 -17.36
CA TYR A 274 10.05 13.87 -16.19
C TYR A 274 10.55 15.31 -16.26
N TYR A 275 9.62 16.25 -16.12
CA TYR A 275 9.86 17.67 -15.90
C TYR A 275 9.38 18.02 -14.49
N LEU A 276 10.34 18.11 -13.56
CA LEU A 276 10.11 18.30 -12.13
C LEU A 276 10.79 19.59 -11.66
N PRO A 277 10.32 20.78 -12.09
CA PRO A 277 10.91 22.02 -11.64
C PRO A 277 10.72 22.19 -10.13
N ASN A 278 11.66 22.87 -9.48
CA ASN A 278 11.55 23.18 -8.05
C ASN A 278 10.31 24.04 -7.80
N ILE A 279 9.27 23.47 -7.19
CA ILE A 279 8.00 24.15 -6.96
C ILE A 279 8.14 25.43 -6.12
N PHE A 280 9.19 25.53 -5.31
CA PHE A 280 9.47 26.68 -4.45
C PHE A 280 10.17 27.83 -5.19
N SER A 281 10.60 27.68 -6.45
CA SER A 281 11.25 28.77 -7.20
C SER A 281 10.26 29.76 -7.84
N PHE A 282 9.03 29.32 -8.13
CA PHE A 282 8.01 30.13 -8.83
C PHE A 282 7.42 31.24 -7.94
N LYS A 283 6.99 32.35 -8.55
CA LYS A 283 6.35 33.49 -7.85
C LYS A 283 4.83 33.35 -7.82
N GLU A 284 4.17 34.10 -6.93
CA GLU A 284 2.71 34.16 -6.90
C GLU A 284 2.12 34.56 -8.26
N GLY A 285 1.06 33.86 -8.67
CA GLY A 285 0.41 34.07 -9.97
C GLY A 285 1.05 33.34 -11.14
N GLU A 286 2.31 32.86 -11.03
CA GLU A 286 2.97 32.12 -12.10
C GLU A 286 2.30 30.76 -12.36
N GLU A 287 2.27 30.37 -13.63
CA GLU A 287 1.82 29.06 -14.09
C GLU A 287 3.00 28.28 -14.64
N PHE A 288 3.04 26.98 -14.34
CA PHE A 288 4.08 26.09 -14.84
C PHE A 288 3.53 24.67 -15.02
N TYR A 289 4.28 23.85 -15.73
CA TYR A 289 3.99 22.42 -15.88
C TYR A 289 4.88 21.61 -14.92
N HIS A 290 4.32 20.57 -14.32
CA HIS A 290 5.06 19.60 -13.51
C HIS A 290 4.54 18.20 -13.84
N SER A 291 5.40 17.24 -14.20
CA SER A 291 4.96 15.94 -14.72
C SER A 291 4.00 15.20 -13.79
N LEU A 292 4.18 15.30 -12.47
CA LEU A 292 3.32 14.62 -11.48
C LEU A 292 2.04 15.40 -11.09
N LEU A 293 2.04 16.72 -11.24
CA LEU A 293 0.94 17.61 -10.81
C LEU A 293 0.14 18.17 -12.01
N SER A 294 0.62 17.92 -13.23
CA SER A 294 0.17 18.56 -14.46
C SER A 294 0.31 20.09 -14.40
N LYS A 295 -0.65 20.83 -14.99
CA LYS A 295 -0.67 22.29 -14.97
C LYS A 295 -0.84 22.80 -13.54
N CYS A 296 0.10 23.62 -13.10
CA CYS A 296 0.16 24.22 -11.77
C CYS A 296 0.03 25.74 -11.85
N LYS A 297 -0.61 26.33 -10.84
CA LYS A 297 -0.63 27.78 -10.61
C LYS A 297 -0.29 28.09 -9.16
N VAL A 298 0.65 28.99 -8.93
CA VAL A 298 0.98 29.47 -7.58
C VAL A 298 -0.13 30.41 -7.10
N LEU A 299 -0.88 29.97 -6.09
CA LEU A 299 -1.93 30.78 -5.48
C LEU A 299 -1.39 31.71 -4.40
N LYS A 300 -0.43 31.20 -3.61
CA LYS A 300 0.19 31.92 -2.50
C LYS A 300 1.61 31.40 -2.27
N LYS A 301 2.53 32.28 -1.89
CA LYS A 301 3.92 31.95 -1.56
C LYS A 301 4.36 32.69 -0.30
N GLU A 302 4.90 31.92 0.62
CA GLU A 302 5.56 32.36 1.85
C GLU A 302 7.02 31.84 1.82
N GLU A 303 7.83 32.21 2.81
CA GLU A 303 9.26 31.88 2.83
C GLU A 303 9.53 30.36 2.80
N THR A 304 8.73 29.58 3.52
CA THR A 304 8.88 28.12 3.64
C THR A 304 7.72 27.34 3.04
N LYS A 305 6.72 28.02 2.48
CA LYS A 305 5.44 27.43 2.10
C LYS A 305 4.92 27.94 0.76
N VAL A 306 4.35 27.05 -0.05
CA VAL A 306 3.73 27.37 -1.33
C VAL A 306 2.37 26.68 -1.44
N VAL A 307 1.35 27.43 -1.83
CA VAL A 307 0.02 26.90 -2.13
C VAL A 307 -0.17 26.84 -3.64
N LEU A 308 -0.36 25.64 -4.18
CA LEU A 308 -0.52 25.39 -5.61
C LEU A 308 -1.94 24.93 -5.92
N LYS A 309 -2.53 25.51 -6.97
CA LYS A 309 -3.67 24.90 -7.67
C LYS A 309 -3.15 23.98 -8.77
N THR A 310 -3.58 22.73 -8.75
CA THR A 310 -3.22 21.68 -9.71
C THR A 310 -4.46 21.13 -10.39
N LYS A 311 -4.30 20.17 -11.32
CA LYS A 311 -5.43 19.42 -11.90
C LYS A 311 -6.22 18.63 -10.84
N SER A 312 -5.54 18.14 -9.81
CA SER A 312 -6.12 17.26 -8.78
C SER A 312 -6.68 18.00 -7.56
N GLY A 313 -6.41 19.30 -7.43
CA GLY A 313 -6.88 20.09 -6.30
C GLY A 313 -5.90 21.17 -5.87
N ILE A 314 -6.12 21.72 -4.69
CA ILE A 314 -5.24 22.70 -4.06
C ILE A 314 -4.37 21.96 -3.04
N TYR A 315 -3.05 22.15 -3.16
CA TYR A 315 -2.05 21.55 -2.28
C TYR A 315 -1.27 22.64 -1.58
N GLU A 316 -0.93 22.36 -0.33
CA GLU A 316 -0.03 23.18 0.47
C GLU A 316 1.28 22.43 0.65
N PHE A 317 2.38 22.99 0.14
CA PHE A 317 3.72 22.44 0.22
C PHE A 317 4.55 23.24 1.23
N LYS A 318 5.31 22.55 2.08
CA LYS A 318 6.17 23.10 3.14
C LYS A 318 7.57 22.50 3.02
N ARG A 319 8.60 23.33 3.18
CA ARG A 319 10.00 22.90 3.17
C ARG A 319 10.43 22.21 4.45
#